data_AF-A0A354X0Z5-F1
#
_entry.id   AF-A0A354X0Z5-F1
#
_cell.length_a   1.000
_cell.length_b   1.000
_cell.length_c   1.000
_cell.angle_alpha   90.00
_cell.angle_beta   90.00
_cell.angle_gamma   90.00
#
_symmetry.space_group_name_H-M   'P 1'
#
loop_
_entity.id
_entity.type
_entity.pdbx_description
1 polymer ?
#
loop_
_entity_poly.entity_id
_entity_poly.type
_entity_poly.pdbx_seq_one_letter_code
_entity_poly.pdbx_strand_id
1 'polypeptide(L)' 'MKIVAIIPARYASSRYPGKPLADMDGKPMIRRVYEQ' A
#
# COMPACT_ATOMS: atom_id res chain seq x y z
N MET A 1 -18.41 -5.96 18.29
CA MET A 1 -16.99 -6.40 18.17
C MET A 1 -16.24 -5.32 17.39
N LYS A 2 -15.08 -4.85 17.86
CA LYS A 2 -14.25 -3.89 17.12
C LYS A 2 -13.14 -4.67 16.40
N ILE A 3 -13.01 -4.47 15.09
CA ILE A 3 -11.99 -5.11 14.26
C ILE A 3 -11.06 -4.01 13.75
N VAL A 4 -9.75 -4.23 13.85
CA VAL A 4 -8.72 -3.30 13.35
C VAL A 4 -7.88 -4.06 12.33
N ALA A 5 -7.77 -3.49 11.13
CA ALA A 5 -6.87 -3.98 10.09
C ALA A 5 -5.62 -3.09 10.03
N ILE A 6 -4.46 -3.68 9.77
CA ILE A 6 -3.17 -2.98 9.67
C ILE A 6 -2.55 -3.33 8.33
N ILE A 7 -2.19 -2.31 7.55
CA ILE A 7 -1.48 -2.46 6.27
C ILE A 7 -0.01 -2.06 6.50
N PRO A 8 0.93 -3.02 6.56
CA PRO A 8 2.35 -2.69 6.72
C PRO A 8 2.89 -2.08 5.42
N ALA A 9 3.47 -0.88 5.51
CA ALA A 9 4.05 -0.16 4.38
C ALA A 9 5.38 0.51 4.76
N ARG A 10 6.37 0.44 3.86
CA ARG A 10 7.64 1.17 3.99
C ARG A 10 8.00 1.87 2.68
N TYR A 11 8.50 3.11 2.79
CA TYR A 11 8.85 3.91 1.61
C TYR A 11 10.17 3.44 0.94
N ALA A 12 11.19 3.15 1.75
CA ALA A 12 12.54 2.78 1.32
C ALA A 12 12.65 1.31 0.87
N SER A 13 11.87 0.92 -0.14
CA SER A 13 12.01 -0.39 -0.78
C SER A 13 13.15 -0.36 -1.81
N SER A 14 14.11 -1.29 -1.71
CA SER A 14 15.28 -1.34 -2.60
C SER A 14 14.99 -1.87 -4.00
N ARG A 15 13.99 -2.76 -4.15
CA ARG A 15 13.60 -3.34 -5.45
C ARG A 15 12.58 -2.49 -6.20
N TYR A 16 11.78 -1.73 -5.47
CA TYR A 16 10.76 -0.86 -6.04
C TYR A 16 10.60 0.37 -5.12
N PRO A 17 11.39 1.43 -5.34
CA PRO A 17 11.38 2.62 -4.50
C PRO A 17 10.01 3.28 -4.46
N GLY A 18 9.57 3.75 -3.29
CA GLY A 18 8.25 4.40 -3.16
C GLY A 18 7.06 3.45 -3.33
N LYS A 19 7.28 2.12 -3.31
CA LYS A 19 6.28 1.06 -3.53
C LYS A 19 4.88 1.33 -3.00
N PRO A 20 4.67 1.77 -1.74
CA PRO A 20 3.30 2.01 -1.22
C PRO A 20 2.52 3.11 -1.97
N LEU A 21 3.22 4.12 -2.48
CA LEU A 21 2.64 5.27 -3.20
C LEU A 21 2.81 5.16 -4.72
N ALA A 22 3.48 4.12 -5.19
CA ALA A 22 3.64 3.88 -6.62
C ALA A 22 2.27 3.68 -7.27
N ASP A 23 2.06 4.35 -8.40
CA ASP A 23 0.83 4.23 -9.18
C ASP A 23 0.76 2.86 -9.86
N MET A 24 -0.41 2.22 -9.78
CA MET A 24 -0.71 0.93 -10.38
C MET A 24 -2.12 0.96 -10.98
N ASP A 25 -2.20 1.26 -12.28
CA ASP A 25 -3.44 1.47 -13.04
C ASP A 25 -4.29 2.64 -12.49
N GLY A 26 -3.67 3.80 -12.24
CA GLY A 26 -4.37 5.00 -11.78
C GLY A 26 -4.79 4.98 -10.31
N LYS A 27 -4.29 4.00 -9.54
CA LYS A 27 -4.45 3.92 -8.09
C LYS A 27 -3.11 3.61 -7.42
N PRO A 28 -2.76 4.25 -6.29
CA PRO A 28 -1.56 3.89 -5.55
C PRO A 28 -1.70 2.49 -4.94
N MET A 29 -0.59 1.74 -4.87
CA MET A 29 -0.58 0.36 -4.36
C MET A 29 -1.31 0.18 -3.03
N ILE A 30 -1.11 1.09 -2.07
CA ILE A 30 -1.73 0.97 -0.74
C ILE A 30 -3.26 1.05 -0.80
N ARG A 31 -3.81 1.81 -1.76
CA ARG A 31 -5.25 1.93 -1.96
C ARG A 31 -5.85 0.63 -2.49
N ARG A 32 -5.12 -0.10 -3.33
CA ARG A 32 -5.56 -1.42 -3.82
C ARG A 32 -5.66 -2.45 -2.69
N VAL A 33 -4.88 -2.33 -1.61
CA VAL A 33 -4.96 -3.21 -0.42
C VAL A 33 -6.10 -2.78 0.52
N TYR A 34 -6.33 -1.48 0.66
CA TYR A 34 -7.45 -0.94 1.43
C TYR A 34 -8.82 -1.29 0.83
N GLU A 35 -8.91 -1.42 -0.50
CA GLU A 35 -10.15 -1.74 -1.21
C GLU A 35 -10.45 -3.26 -1.30
N GLN A 36 -9.54 -4.13 -0.84
CA GLN A 36 -9.72 -5.59 -0.74
C GLN A 36 -10.37 -5.98 0.59
#